data_AF-A0A8K0A576-F1
#
_entry.id   AF-A0A8K0A576-F1
#
_cell.length_a   1.000
_cell.length_b   1.000
_cell.length_c   1.000
_cell.angle_alpha   90.00
_cell.angle_beta   90.00
_cell.angle_gamma   90.00
#
_symmetry.space_group_name_H-M   'P 1'
#
loop_
_entity.id
_entity.type
_entity.pdbx_description
1 polymer ?
#
loop_
_entity_poly.entity_id
_entity_poly.type
_entity_poly.pdbx_seq_one_letter_code
_entity_poly.pdbx_strand_id
1 'polypeptide(L)'
;MVVLPSTNDRFPGWTLLATLLCLAGAGLYCPTLFMAIMQTKELFTMGGRQPSAEFELLVEVIRWTCVGLAAWMGLMSLVFLCVGCMAKNVTDVKSYGGYSSNVRGGICNGFTIVITYLLFLLWLGVSCFSVLPVFLFYLTARVAVTAAGSSGGCINLQQFGLDVLFNNVTAASNDTVTTTAVPTGLTPTAAANATWNFNVPWEFCETDLTKFQGADGDHLFLLYILALVGALLVTLSMVHFLMAQAANFVHIRESREALKYEDTKQKEEQELNIIMNSRQNLAGNW
;
A
#
# COMPACT_ATOMS: atom_id res chain seq x y z
N MET A 1 16.60 4.74 33.59
CA MET A 1 17.93 4.66 32.96
C MET A 1 18.20 3.21 32.60
N VAL A 2 17.83 2.79 31.38
CA VAL A 2 18.12 1.43 30.91
C VAL A 2 19.56 1.45 30.39
N VAL A 3 20.48 0.94 31.21
CA VAL A 3 21.86 0.70 30.81
C VAL A 3 21.86 -0.51 29.87
N LEU A 4 22.02 -0.29 28.58
CA LEU A 4 22.25 -1.37 27.62
C LEU A 4 23.76 -1.65 27.52
N PRO A 5 24.20 -2.92 27.68
CA PRO A 5 25.61 -3.27 27.72
C PRO A 5 26.29 -3.27 26.33
N SER A 6 27.56 -2.84 26.34
CA SER A 6 28.70 -3.09 25.44
C SER A 6 28.48 -3.43 23.96
N THR A 7 28.80 -2.47 23.10
CA THR A 7 29.83 -2.53 22.03
C THR A 7 30.33 -3.92 21.58
N ASN A 8 29.58 -4.62 20.71
CA ASN A 8 30.17 -5.26 19.51
C ASN A 8 29.15 -5.70 18.44
N ASP A 9 27.84 -5.69 18.71
CA ASP A 9 26.82 -6.12 17.72
C ASP A 9 25.77 -5.03 17.38
N ARG A 10 26.10 -3.74 17.58
CA ARG A 10 25.17 -2.62 17.29
C ARG A 10 25.13 -2.30 15.78
N PHE A 11 24.97 -3.33 14.97
CA PHE A 11 24.64 -3.23 13.56
C PHE A 11 23.47 -2.24 13.39
N PRO A 12 23.40 -1.49 12.29
CA PRO A 12 22.16 -0.90 11.79
C PRO A 12 21.17 -2.00 11.34
N GLY A 13 21.11 -3.13 12.06
CA GLY A 13 20.41 -4.34 11.67
C GLY A 13 18.92 -4.07 11.55
N TRP A 14 18.33 -3.32 12.48
CA TRP A 14 16.90 -3.03 12.47
C TRP A 14 16.47 -2.09 11.33
N THR A 15 17.23 -1.03 11.04
CA THR A 15 16.92 -0.12 9.92
C THR A 15 17.23 -0.76 8.58
N LEU A 16 18.30 -1.54 8.49
CA LEU A 16 18.65 -2.29 7.28
C LEU A 16 17.64 -3.41 7.03
N LEU A 17 17.21 -4.14 8.06
CA LEU A 17 16.15 -5.14 7.99
C LEU A 17 14.83 -4.49 7.55
N ALA A 18 14.48 -3.32 8.10
CA ALA A 18 13.29 -2.57 7.67
C ALA A 18 13.38 -2.19 6.19
N THR A 19 14.53 -1.72 5.70
CA THR A 19 14.75 -1.44 4.27
C THR A 19 14.61 -2.70 3.42
N LEU A 20 15.21 -3.82 3.83
CA LEU A 20 15.10 -5.09 3.11
C LEU A 20 13.64 -5.57 3.07
N LEU A 21 12.93 -5.48 4.19
CA LEU A 21 11.51 -5.85 4.29
C LEU A 21 10.65 -4.94 3.40
N CYS A 22 10.95 -3.65 3.34
CA CYS A 22 10.26 -2.70 2.48
C CYS A 22 10.51 -2.97 1.00
N LEU A 23 11.76 -3.23 0.60
CA LEU A 23 12.12 -3.56 -0.78
C LEU A 23 11.52 -4.91 -1.20
N ALA A 24 11.53 -5.90 -0.31
CA ALA A 24 10.88 -7.19 -0.53
C ALA A 24 9.35 -7.02 -0.66
N GLY A 25 8.72 -6.24 0.22
CA GLY A 25 7.29 -5.97 0.17
C GLY A 25 6.86 -5.25 -1.11
N ALA A 26 7.56 -4.18 -1.49
CA ALA A 26 7.32 -3.46 -2.74
C ALA A 26 7.59 -4.34 -3.98
N GLY A 27 8.66 -5.13 -3.93
CA GLY A 27 9.05 -6.10 -4.95
C GLY A 27 8.11 -7.30 -5.07
N LEU A 28 7.38 -7.65 -4.01
CA LEU A 28 6.30 -8.63 -4.07
C LEU A 28 5.00 -8.00 -4.58
N TYR A 29 4.61 -6.84 -4.05
CA TYR A 29 3.37 -6.15 -4.38
C TYR A 29 3.28 -5.79 -5.87
N CYS A 30 4.34 -5.22 -6.44
CA CYS A 30 4.33 -4.72 -7.81
C CYS A 30 4.09 -5.82 -8.88
N PRO A 31 4.89 -6.90 -8.97
CA PRO A 31 4.69 -7.91 -10.00
C PRO A 31 3.41 -8.73 -9.77
N THR A 32 3.07 -9.03 -8.51
CA THR A 32 1.88 -9.83 -8.20
C THR A 32 0.61 -9.08 -8.56
N LEU A 33 0.51 -7.80 -8.22
CA LEU A 33 -0.64 -6.99 -8.61
C LEU A 33 -0.70 -6.77 -10.13
N PHE A 34 0.44 -6.58 -10.80
CA PHE A 34 0.49 -6.47 -12.25
C PHE A 34 -0.08 -7.73 -12.92
N MET A 35 0.40 -8.91 -12.50
CA MET A 35 -0.08 -10.19 -13.03
C MET A 35 -1.56 -10.42 -12.70
N ALA A 36 -1.98 -10.12 -11.46
CA ALA A 36 -3.37 -10.24 -11.04
C ALA A 36 -4.30 -9.39 -11.91
N ILE A 37 -3.97 -8.12 -12.14
CA ILE A 37 -4.79 -7.21 -12.95
C ILE A 37 -4.88 -7.70 -14.41
N MET A 38 -3.77 -8.14 -15.00
CA MET A 38 -3.74 -8.61 -16.38
C MET A 38 -4.58 -9.88 -16.56
N GLN A 39 -4.46 -10.84 -15.65
CA GLN A 39 -5.25 -12.06 -15.69
C GLN A 39 -6.73 -11.81 -15.38
N THR A 40 -7.03 -10.88 -14.47
CA THR A 40 -8.41 -10.45 -14.21
C THR A 40 -9.06 -9.93 -15.49
N LYS A 41 -8.35 -9.11 -16.28
CA LYS A 41 -8.85 -8.65 -17.58
C LYS A 41 -9.16 -9.82 -18.51
N GLU A 42 -8.21 -10.73 -18.72
CA GLU A 42 -8.38 -11.90 -19.60
C GLU A 42 -9.56 -12.78 -19.19
N LEU A 43 -9.74 -12.96 -17.87
CA LEU A 43 -10.83 -13.75 -17.32
C LEU A 43 -12.20 -13.10 -17.56
N PHE A 44 -12.30 -11.77 -17.51
CA PHE A 44 -13.54 -11.06 -17.83
C PHE A 44 -13.81 -10.94 -19.34
N THR A 45 -12.77 -10.95 -20.19
CA THR A 45 -12.92 -10.87 -21.66
C THR A 45 -13.01 -12.24 -22.35
N MET A 46 -13.02 -13.33 -21.58
CA MET A 46 -13.17 -14.68 -22.13
C MET A 46 -14.46 -14.82 -22.95
N GLY A 47 -14.45 -15.68 -23.98
CA GLY A 47 -15.62 -15.93 -24.83
C GLY A 47 -15.88 -14.83 -25.89
N GLY A 48 -14.93 -13.92 -26.13
CA GLY A 48 -15.06 -12.86 -27.14
C GLY A 48 -15.79 -11.61 -26.66
N ARG A 49 -16.09 -11.52 -25.36
CA ARG A 49 -16.75 -10.37 -24.74
C ARG A 49 -15.84 -9.13 -24.84
N GLN A 50 -16.39 -8.04 -25.36
CA GLN A 50 -15.67 -6.78 -25.50
C GLN A 50 -15.86 -5.95 -24.23
N PRO A 51 -14.77 -5.62 -23.49
CA PRO A 51 -14.85 -4.75 -22.33
C PRO A 51 -15.26 -3.33 -22.77
N SER A 52 -15.88 -2.59 -21.85
CA SER A 52 -16.13 -1.17 -22.07
C SER A 52 -14.81 -0.39 -22.10
N ALA A 53 -14.75 0.68 -22.91
CA ALA A 53 -13.56 1.52 -23.01
C ALA A 53 -13.20 2.16 -21.65
N GLU A 54 -14.22 2.42 -20.82
CA GLU A 54 -14.06 2.92 -19.46
C GLU A 54 -13.36 1.91 -18.55
N PHE A 55 -13.72 0.63 -18.66
CA PHE A 55 -13.06 -0.43 -17.90
C PHE A 55 -11.61 -0.65 -18.34
N GLU A 56 -11.34 -0.66 -19.65
CA GLU A 56 -9.96 -0.82 -20.13
C GLU A 56 -9.06 0.33 -19.66
N LEU A 57 -9.54 1.57 -19.74
CA LEU A 57 -8.81 2.74 -19.25
C LEU A 57 -8.59 2.64 -17.74
N LEU A 58 -9.60 2.28 -16.96
CA LEU A 58 -9.50 2.14 -15.51
C LEU A 58 -8.46 1.07 -15.11
N VAL A 59 -8.51 -0.10 -15.76
CA VAL A 59 -7.55 -1.19 -15.54
C VAL A 59 -6.13 -0.73 -15.85
N GLU A 60 -5.93 -0.04 -16.98
CA GLU A 60 -4.63 0.47 -17.36
C GLU A 60 -4.10 1.56 -16.41
N VAL A 61 -4.97 2.47 -15.95
CA VAL A 61 -4.63 3.50 -14.96
C VAL A 61 -4.22 2.86 -13.63
N ILE A 62 -4.98 1.89 -13.11
CA ILE A 62 -4.62 1.19 -11.86
C ILE A 62 -3.28 0.47 -12.02
N ARG A 63 -3.04 -0.18 -13.16
CA ARG A 63 -1.79 -0.89 -13.44
C ARG A 63 -0.57 0.03 -13.34
N TRP A 64 -0.57 1.15 -14.05
CA TRP A 64 0.58 2.06 -14.10
C TRP A 64 0.76 2.86 -12.81
N THR A 65 -0.33 3.27 -12.15
CA THR A 65 -0.26 3.97 -10.86
C THR A 65 0.36 3.11 -9.77
N CYS A 66 0.07 1.80 -9.74
CA CYS A 66 0.64 0.89 -8.76
C CYS A 66 2.16 0.68 -8.96
N VAL A 67 2.61 0.59 -10.21
CA VAL A 67 4.06 0.52 -10.54
C VAL A 67 4.77 1.79 -10.07
N GLY A 68 4.19 2.96 -10.36
CA GLY A 68 4.72 4.25 -9.90
C GLY A 68 4.80 4.35 -8.38
N LEU A 69 3.76 3.90 -7.67
CA LEU A 69 3.71 3.90 -6.20
C LEU A 69 4.79 2.99 -5.58
N ALA A 70 4.98 1.79 -6.14
CA ALA A 70 6.01 0.85 -5.67
C ALA A 70 7.44 1.38 -5.92
N ALA A 71 7.69 1.98 -7.09
CA ALA A 71 8.98 2.58 -7.41
C ALA A 71 9.33 3.76 -6.49
N TRP A 72 8.35 4.65 -6.25
CA TRP A 72 8.49 5.75 -5.28
C TRP A 72 8.77 5.24 -3.87
N MET A 73 8.12 4.15 -3.47
CA MET A 73 8.35 3.52 -2.17
C MET A 73 9.78 2.99 -2.04
N GLY A 74 10.31 2.33 -3.07
CA GLY A 74 11.71 1.89 -3.11
C GLY A 74 12.68 3.06 -2.91
N LEU A 75 12.44 4.18 -3.60
CA LEU A 75 13.25 5.40 -3.45
C LEU A 75 13.19 5.96 -2.03
N MET A 76 11.99 6.11 -1.45
CA MET A 76 11.81 6.63 -0.10
C MET A 76 12.44 5.72 0.95
N SER A 77 12.43 4.40 0.75
CA SER A 77 13.09 3.46 1.65
C SER A 77 14.61 3.65 1.69
N LEU A 78 15.25 3.98 0.57
CA LEU A 78 16.68 4.30 0.55
C LEU A 78 16.97 5.63 1.25
N VAL A 79 16.11 6.63 1.07
CA VAL A 79 16.21 7.91 1.79
C VAL A 79 16.10 7.70 3.30
N PHE A 80 15.17 6.86 3.77
CA PHE A 80 15.04 6.52 5.19
C PHE A 80 16.25 5.80 5.74
N LEU A 81 16.86 4.90 4.96
CA LEU A 81 18.13 4.26 5.32
C LEU A 81 19.25 5.31 5.47
N CYS A 82 19.39 6.23 4.50
CA CYS A 82 20.39 7.30 4.55
C CYS A 82 20.23 8.19 5.80
N VAL A 83 18.99 8.60 6.12
CA VAL A 83 18.70 9.39 7.33
C VAL A 83 19.04 8.59 8.60
N GLY A 84 18.72 7.30 8.63
CA GLY A 84 19.07 6.41 9.74
C GLY A 84 20.58 6.27 9.95
N CYS A 85 21.36 6.18 8.87
CA CYS A 85 22.82 6.13 8.93
C CYS A 85 23.42 7.47 9.40
N MET A 86 22.92 8.60 8.90
CA MET A 86 23.40 9.93 9.30
C MET A 86 23.14 10.22 10.79
N ALA A 87 22.01 9.74 11.33
CA ALA A 87 21.71 9.88 12.75
C ALA A 87 22.71 9.15 13.66
N LYS A 88 23.31 8.04 13.21
CA LYS A 88 24.38 7.34 13.95
C LYS A 88 25.69 8.10 13.92
N ASN A 89 26.08 8.65 12.76
CA ASN A 89 27.39 9.28 12.57
C ASN A 89 27.61 10.52 13.46
N VAL A 90 26.54 11.20 13.90
CA VAL A 90 26.61 12.33 14.84
C VAL A 90 27.10 11.91 16.24
N THR A 91 26.99 10.63 16.60
CA THR A 91 27.38 10.15 17.94
C THR A 91 28.85 9.79 18.08
N ASP A 92 29.59 9.60 16.98
CA ASP A 92 30.98 9.13 17.02
C ASP A 92 32.02 10.25 16.87
N VAL A 93 31.59 11.45 16.47
CA VAL A 93 32.50 12.59 16.29
C VAL A 93 32.29 13.62 17.41
N LYS A 94 33.13 13.50 18.45
CA LYS A 94 33.49 14.60 19.36
C LYS A 94 34.21 15.78 18.66
N SER A 95 34.25 15.80 17.33
CA SER A 95 35.03 16.73 16.53
C SER A 95 34.29 17.08 15.25
N TYR A 96 33.53 18.16 15.28
CA TYR A 96 33.70 19.27 14.35
C TYR A 96 32.91 20.44 14.94
N GLY A 97 33.63 21.33 15.63
CA GLY A 97 33.08 22.54 16.21
C GLY A 97 32.33 23.35 15.17
N GLY A 98 31.09 23.70 15.50
CA GLY A 98 30.24 24.54 14.67
C GLY A 98 28.80 24.46 15.13
N TYR A 99 28.37 25.44 15.93
CA TYR A 99 27.00 25.63 16.43
C TYR A 99 25.89 25.54 15.34
N SER A 100 26.26 25.70 14.06
CA SER A 100 25.34 25.77 12.92
C SER A 100 25.05 24.43 12.20
N SER A 101 25.95 23.45 12.21
CA SER A 101 25.73 22.17 11.50
C SER A 101 24.78 21.22 12.23
N ASN A 102 24.66 21.34 13.56
CA ASN A 102 23.82 20.49 14.42
C ASN A 102 22.32 20.84 14.40
N VAL A 103 21.95 22.05 13.95
CA VAL A 103 20.54 22.48 13.90
C VAL A 103 19.80 21.84 12.72
N ARG A 104 20.48 21.58 11.60
CA ARG A 104 19.85 21.10 10.36
C ARG A 104 19.44 19.63 10.41
N GLY A 105 20.21 18.77 11.07
CA GLY A 105 19.94 17.33 11.14
C GLY A 105 18.66 16.98 11.89
N GLY A 106 18.34 17.71 12.96
CA GLY A 106 17.16 17.43 13.77
C GLY A 106 15.84 17.96 13.20
N ILE A 107 15.88 18.95 12.30
CA ILE A 107 14.70 19.36 11.52
C ILE A 107 14.40 18.32 10.44
N CYS A 108 15.43 17.85 9.72
CA CYS A 108 15.28 16.78 8.74
C CYS A 108 14.70 15.50 9.35
N ASN A 109 15.18 15.07 10.54
CA ASN A 109 14.65 13.87 11.19
C ASN A 109 13.16 14.01 11.59
N GLY A 110 12.73 15.20 12.02
CA GLY A 110 11.31 15.47 12.31
C GLY A 110 10.44 15.37 11.07
N PHE A 111 10.86 15.97 9.95
CA PHE A 111 10.14 15.88 8.67
C PHE A 111 10.06 14.44 8.17
N THR A 112 11.14 13.65 8.31
CA THR A 112 11.14 12.24 7.90
C THR A 112 10.09 11.43 8.67
N ILE A 113 9.94 11.65 9.99
CA ILE A 113 8.91 10.97 10.79
C ILE A 113 7.50 11.27 10.27
N VAL A 114 7.21 12.54 9.97
CA VAL A 114 5.89 12.95 9.44
C VAL A 114 5.63 12.28 8.09
N ILE A 115 6.62 12.30 7.18
CA ILE A 115 6.51 11.67 5.86
C ILE A 115 6.31 10.15 5.99
N THR A 116 7.08 9.47 6.85
CA THR A 116 6.92 8.03 7.09
C THR A 116 5.54 7.71 7.65
N TYR A 117 4.98 8.55 8.51
CA TYR A 117 3.62 8.36 9.04
C TYR A 117 2.55 8.49 7.94
N LEU A 118 2.68 9.47 7.04
CA LEU A 118 1.77 9.60 5.89
C LEU A 118 1.88 8.40 4.94
N LEU A 119 3.09 7.90 4.69
CA LEU A 119 3.30 6.69 3.88
C LEU A 119 2.72 5.45 4.57
N PHE A 120 2.84 5.33 5.89
CA PHE A 120 2.22 4.25 6.65
C PHE A 120 0.70 4.24 6.46
N LEU A 121 0.04 5.39 6.59
CA LEU A 121 -1.41 5.50 6.37
C LEU A 121 -1.81 5.21 4.91
N LEU A 122 -1.01 5.67 3.95
CA LEU A 122 -1.23 5.40 2.53
C LEU A 122 -1.19 3.89 2.25
N TRP A 123 -0.14 3.20 2.71
CA TRP A 123 0.01 1.76 2.51
C TRP A 123 -1.02 0.94 3.27
N LEU A 124 -1.44 1.40 4.45
CA LEU A 124 -2.57 0.80 5.17
C LEU A 124 -3.87 0.92 4.38
N GLY A 125 -4.12 2.08 3.76
CA GLY A 125 -5.24 2.27 2.85
C GLY A 125 -5.19 1.33 1.64
N VAL A 126 -4.02 1.17 1.03
CA VAL A 126 -3.79 0.22 -0.08
C VAL A 126 -4.07 -1.21 0.35
N SER A 127 -3.60 -1.63 1.52
CA SER A 127 -3.88 -2.95 2.08
C SER A 127 -5.38 -3.16 2.31
N CYS A 128 -6.07 -2.17 2.88
CA CYS A 128 -7.51 -2.23 3.12
C CYS A 128 -8.30 -2.38 1.81
N PHE A 129 -7.98 -1.56 0.81
CA PHE A 129 -8.61 -1.64 -0.50
C PHE A 129 -8.34 -2.98 -1.21
N SER A 130 -7.13 -3.53 -1.03
CA SER A 130 -6.74 -4.82 -1.63
C SER A 130 -7.48 -6.03 -1.03
N VAL A 131 -8.12 -5.90 0.15
CA VAL A 131 -8.96 -6.96 0.71
C VAL A 131 -10.24 -7.16 -0.12
N LEU A 132 -10.74 -6.11 -0.78
CA LEU A 132 -11.96 -6.19 -1.59
C LEU A 132 -11.86 -7.21 -2.73
N PRO A 133 -10.86 -7.16 -3.64
CA PRO A 133 -10.73 -8.17 -4.68
C PRO A 133 -10.45 -9.57 -4.11
N VAL A 134 -9.67 -9.70 -3.04
CA VAL A 134 -9.44 -11.01 -2.38
C VAL A 134 -10.75 -11.61 -1.90
N PHE A 135 -11.61 -10.79 -1.28
CA PHE A 135 -12.92 -11.23 -0.81
C PHE A 135 -13.86 -11.61 -1.95
N LEU A 136 -13.89 -10.81 -3.02
CA LEU A 136 -14.69 -11.12 -4.21
C LEU A 136 -14.30 -12.47 -4.84
N PHE A 137 -13.00 -12.69 -5.08
CA PHE A 137 -12.52 -13.95 -5.66
C PHE A 137 -12.67 -15.13 -4.70
N TYR A 138 -12.58 -14.89 -3.40
CA TYR A 138 -12.91 -15.90 -2.39
C TYR A 138 -14.38 -16.33 -2.48
N LEU A 139 -15.30 -15.37 -2.62
CA LEU A 139 -16.72 -15.68 -2.77
C LEU A 139 -16.99 -16.44 -4.07
N THR A 140 -16.40 -16.05 -5.20
CA THR A 140 -16.60 -16.75 -6.48
C THR A 140 -16.07 -18.19 -6.46
N ALA A 141 -14.98 -18.45 -5.71
CA ALA A 141 -14.42 -19.78 -5.57
C ALA A 141 -15.23 -20.68 -4.61
N ARG A 142 -15.91 -20.10 -3.61
CA ARG A 142 -16.58 -20.86 -2.53
C ARG A 142 -18.08 -20.96 -2.69
N VAL A 143 -18.71 -20.00 -3.37
CA VAL A 143 -20.13 -20.06 -3.71
C VAL A 143 -20.30 -21.10 -4.82
N ALA A 144 -20.72 -22.30 -4.42
CA ALA A 144 -21.38 -23.20 -5.34
C ALA A 144 -22.68 -22.51 -5.79
N VAL A 145 -22.80 -22.21 -7.08
CA VAL A 145 -24.05 -21.72 -7.65
C VAL A 145 -25.09 -22.83 -7.43
N THR A 146 -25.90 -22.69 -6.39
CA THR A 146 -27.09 -23.51 -6.22
C THR A 146 -28.08 -22.99 -7.25
N ALA A 147 -28.11 -23.67 -8.40
CA ALA A 147 -29.08 -23.39 -9.44
C ALA A 147 -30.48 -23.50 -8.84
N ALA A 148 -31.12 -22.38 -8.53
CA ALA A 148 -32.55 -22.31 -8.32
C ALA A 148 -33.24 -22.41 -9.68
N GLY A 149 -33.09 -23.56 -10.35
CA GLY A 149 -33.61 -23.80 -11.69
C GLY A 149 -32.99 -25.04 -12.33
N SER A 150 -33.83 -25.91 -12.88
CA SER A 150 -33.50 -27.28 -13.34
C SER A 150 -32.64 -27.39 -14.62
N SER A 151 -31.71 -26.46 -14.87
CA SER A 151 -30.80 -26.55 -16.04
C SER A 151 -29.68 -25.51 -15.93
N GLY A 152 -28.42 -25.96 -15.78
CA GLY A 152 -27.18 -25.17 -15.97
C GLY A 152 -26.99 -23.96 -15.04
N GLY A 153 -26.08 -24.06 -14.06
CA GLY A 153 -25.76 -22.91 -13.20
C GLY A 153 -25.01 -21.81 -13.97
N CYS A 154 -25.62 -20.63 -14.11
CA CYS A 154 -24.98 -19.43 -14.63
C CYS A 154 -24.87 -18.37 -13.54
N ILE A 155 -23.77 -17.60 -13.53
CA ILE A 155 -23.61 -16.41 -12.68
C ILE A 155 -24.01 -15.19 -13.51
N ASN A 156 -24.96 -14.41 -12.98
CA ASN A 156 -25.35 -13.13 -13.54
C ASN A 156 -24.62 -11.99 -12.80
N LEU A 157 -23.79 -11.22 -13.50
CA LEU A 157 -22.97 -10.16 -12.92
C LEU A 157 -23.75 -8.88 -12.58
N GLN A 158 -24.99 -8.73 -13.06
CA GLN A 158 -25.84 -7.58 -12.72
C GLN A 158 -26.19 -7.58 -11.23
N GLN A 159 -26.28 -8.76 -10.62
CA GLN A 159 -26.50 -8.88 -9.17
C GLN A 159 -25.35 -8.30 -8.35
N PHE A 160 -24.14 -8.24 -8.93
CA PHE A 160 -22.95 -7.61 -8.33
C PHE A 160 -22.73 -6.17 -8.81
N GLY A 161 -23.66 -5.62 -9.61
CA GLY A 161 -23.54 -4.27 -10.19
C GLY A 161 -22.40 -4.13 -11.20
N LEU A 162 -21.95 -5.23 -11.79
CA LEU A 162 -20.79 -5.28 -12.69
C LEU A 162 -21.16 -5.15 -14.17
N ASP A 163 -22.39 -4.73 -14.48
CA ASP A 163 -22.90 -4.65 -15.86
C ASP A 163 -22.21 -3.55 -16.69
N VAL A 164 -21.78 -2.46 -16.03
CA VAL A 164 -21.03 -1.31 -16.58
C VAL A 164 -19.69 -1.72 -17.21
N LEU A 165 -19.17 -2.91 -16.88
CA LEU A 165 -17.91 -3.40 -17.44
C LEU A 165 -18.00 -3.80 -18.90
N PHE A 166 -19.19 -4.03 -19.43
CA PHE A 166 -19.38 -4.55 -20.78
C PHE A 166 -20.08 -3.52 -21.65
N ASN A 167 -19.59 -3.36 -22.89
CA ASN A 167 -20.28 -2.53 -23.86
C ASN A 167 -21.63 -3.18 -24.22
N ASN A 168 -22.70 -2.40 -24.13
CA ASN A 168 -24.09 -2.77 -24.39
C ASN A 168 -24.35 -3.14 -25.88
N VAL A 169 -23.29 -3.20 -26.70
CA VAL A 169 -23.35 -3.20 -28.17
C VAL A 169 -23.79 -4.56 -28.74
N THR A 170 -24.00 -5.60 -27.93
CA THR A 170 -24.74 -6.81 -28.35
C THR A 170 -26.15 -6.93 -27.77
N ALA A 171 -26.62 -5.93 -27.00
CA ALA A 171 -28.02 -5.83 -26.56
C ALA A 171 -28.86 -4.89 -27.43
N ALA A 172 -28.47 -4.66 -28.69
CA ALA A 172 -29.31 -4.01 -29.69
C ALA A 172 -29.49 -4.92 -30.92
N SER A 173 -30.75 -5.35 -31.11
CA SER A 173 -31.35 -5.93 -32.32
C SER A 173 -30.64 -7.15 -32.92
N ASN A 174 -31.13 -8.36 -32.68
CA ASN A 174 -32.26 -8.89 -33.46
C ASN A 174 -33.41 -9.41 -32.59
N ASP A 175 -33.87 -8.60 -31.65
CA ASP A 175 -35.22 -8.77 -31.11
C ASP A 175 -36.22 -8.21 -32.15
N THR A 176 -36.41 -8.93 -33.24
CA THR A 176 -37.73 -8.98 -33.88
C THR A 176 -38.61 -9.91 -33.04
N VAL A 177 -38.83 -9.56 -31.77
CA VAL A 177 -40.02 -9.98 -31.06
C VAL A 177 -41.15 -9.18 -31.67
N THR A 178 -41.73 -9.78 -32.70
CA THR A 178 -43.05 -9.41 -33.16
C THR A 178 -43.96 -9.55 -31.95
N THR A 179 -44.43 -8.42 -31.43
CA THR A 179 -45.45 -8.34 -30.39
C THR A 179 -46.78 -8.82 -30.97
N THR A 180 -46.92 -10.13 -31.19
CA THR A 180 -48.25 -10.73 -31.38
C THR A 180 -48.78 -11.09 -30.00
N ALA A 181 -49.76 -10.29 -29.59
CA ALA A 181 -50.77 -10.53 -28.56
C ALA A 181 -50.72 -11.87 -27.83
N VAL A 182 -50.63 -11.78 -26.51
CA VAL A 182 -51.01 -12.83 -25.54
C VAL A 182 -52.44 -13.31 -25.83
N PRO A 183 -52.67 -14.60 -26.16
CA PRO A 183 -53.97 -15.22 -25.96
C PRO A 183 -54.04 -15.74 -24.53
N THR A 184 -55.05 -15.28 -23.81
CA THR A 184 -55.42 -15.76 -22.49
C THR A 184 -55.92 -17.20 -22.55
N GLY A 185 -55.31 -18.06 -21.74
CA GLY A 185 -55.80 -19.40 -21.41
C GLY A 185 -54.95 -20.53 -21.99
N LEU A 186 -54.18 -21.21 -21.13
CA LEU A 186 -54.10 -22.68 -20.98
C LEU A 186 -53.10 -23.03 -19.85
N THR A 187 -53.30 -24.20 -19.26
CA THR A 187 -52.74 -24.80 -18.03
C THR A 187 -51.22 -25.10 -18.02
N PRO A 188 -50.59 -25.34 -16.84
CA PRO A 188 -49.13 -25.41 -16.68
C PRO A 188 -48.59 -26.81 -16.95
N THR A 189 -48.46 -27.20 -18.21
CA THR A 189 -47.75 -28.43 -18.59
C THR A 189 -47.09 -28.26 -19.96
N ALA A 190 -45.90 -27.65 -19.97
CA ALA A 190 -44.86 -27.90 -20.97
C ALA A 190 -43.62 -27.16 -20.52
N ALA A 191 -42.53 -27.90 -20.28
CA ALA A 191 -41.21 -27.34 -20.17
C ALA A 191 -40.94 -26.48 -21.40
N ALA A 192 -40.85 -25.17 -21.22
CA ALA A 192 -40.21 -24.32 -22.21
C ALA A 192 -38.77 -24.81 -22.32
N ASN A 193 -38.42 -25.37 -23.48
CA ASN A 193 -37.03 -25.50 -23.89
C ASN A 193 -36.44 -24.09 -23.89
N ALA A 194 -35.84 -23.68 -22.77
CA ALA A 194 -35.08 -22.45 -22.68
C ALA A 194 -33.83 -22.63 -23.54
N THR A 195 -33.94 -22.28 -24.82
CA THR A 195 -32.77 -22.04 -25.67
C THR A 195 -32.05 -20.84 -25.10
N TRP A 196 -30.93 -21.09 -24.41
CA TRP A 196 -30.05 -20.08 -23.84
C TRP A 196 -29.56 -19.13 -24.92
N ASN A 197 -29.93 -17.87 -24.81
CA ASN A 197 -29.42 -16.82 -25.68
C ASN A 197 -28.04 -16.38 -25.14
N PHE A 198 -26.96 -16.96 -25.67
CA PHE A 198 -25.56 -16.61 -25.38
C PHE A 198 -25.18 -15.15 -25.74
N ASN A 199 -26.13 -14.30 -26.14
CA ASN A 199 -25.85 -12.94 -26.63
C ASN A 199 -25.70 -11.87 -25.52
N VAL A 200 -25.85 -12.21 -24.24
CA VAL A 200 -25.75 -11.24 -23.14
C VAL A 200 -24.36 -11.28 -22.49
N PRO A 201 -23.55 -10.19 -22.53
CA PRO A 201 -22.16 -10.21 -22.07
C PRO A 201 -21.99 -10.32 -20.54
N TRP A 202 -23.04 -10.13 -19.75
CA TRP A 202 -23.00 -10.13 -18.28
C TRP A 202 -23.35 -11.49 -17.62
N GLU A 203 -23.58 -12.55 -18.40
CA GLU A 203 -23.83 -13.91 -17.88
C GLU A 203 -22.67 -14.87 -18.20
N PHE A 204 -22.24 -15.62 -17.19
CA PHE A 204 -21.19 -16.63 -17.29
C PHE A 204 -21.77 -18.01 -16.96
N CYS A 205 -21.79 -18.91 -17.95
CA CYS A 205 -22.40 -20.24 -17.84
C CYS A 205 -21.38 -21.37 -17.98
N GLU A 206 -21.66 -22.49 -17.30
CA GLU A 206 -21.06 -23.84 -17.42
C GLU A 206 -19.57 -23.92 -17.83
N THR A 207 -19.21 -23.77 -19.11
CA THR A 207 -17.80 -23.82 -19.57
C THR A 207 -16.94 -22.63 -19.12
N ASP A 208 -17.55 -21.45 -18.99
CA ASP A 208 -16.86 -20.25 -18.54
C ASP A 208 -16.77 -20.26 -17.00
N LEU A 209 -17.85 -20.70 -16.35
CA LEU A 209 -17.93 -20.79 -14.89
C LEU A 209 -16.93 -21.81 -14.31
N THR A 210 -16.73 -22.94 -14.98
CA THR A 210 -15.74 -23.95 -14.59
C THR A 210 -14.29 -23.46 -14.71
N LYS A 211 -14.01 -22.43 -15.53
CA LYS A 211 -12.69 -21.76 -15.54
C LYS A 211 -12.52 -20.80 -14.36
N PHE A 212 -13.55 -20.03 -14.01
CA PHE A 212 -13.56 -19.19 -12.81
C PHE A 212 -13.42 -20.00 -11.51
N GLN A 213 -14.05 -21.19 -11.45
CA GLN A 213 -13.97 -22.11 -10.32
C GLN A 213 -12.81 -23.11 -10.44
N GLY A 214 -12.05 -23.03 -11.54
CA GLY A 214 -10.94 -23.92 -11.84
C GLY A 214 -9.59 -23.34 -11.46
N ALA A 215 -8.53 -23.94 -12.01
CA ALA A 215 -7.15 -23.57 -11.71
C ALA A 215 -6.81 -22.10 -12.01
N ASP A 216 -7.46 -21.48 -13.00
CA ASP A 216 -7.23 -20.09 -13.39
C ASP A 216 -7.72 -19.11 -12.31
N GLY A 217 -8.90 -19.36 -11.73
CA GLY A 217 -9.44 -18.57 -10.62
C GLY A 217 -8.63 -18.74 -9.33
N ASP A 218 -8.18 -19.97 -9.04
CA ASP A 218 -7.32 -20.25 -7.88
C ASP A 218 -5.96 -19.54 -7.99
N HIS A 219 -5.38 -19.52 -9.19
CA HIS A 219 -4.13 -18.81 -9.44
C HIS A 219 -4.29 -17.30 -9.21
N LEU A 220 -5.40 -16.73 -9.68
CA LEU A 220 -5.72 -15.32 -9.50
C LEU A 220 -5.91 -14.95 -8.02
N PHE A 221 -6.62 -15.80 -7.28
CA PHE A 221 -6.80 -15.67 -5.83
C PHE A 221 -5.45 -15.65 -5.09
N LEU A 222 -4.54 -16.56 -5.43
CA LEU A 222 -3.19 -16.60 -4.85
C LEU A 222 -2.38 -15.36 -5.18
N LEU A 223 -2.47 -14.81 -6.39
CA LEU A 223 -1.79 -13.57 -6.76
C LEU A 223 -2.29 -12.37 -5.96
N TYR A 224 -3.61 -12.25 -5.75
CA TYR A 224 -4.18 -11.19 -4.91
C TYR A 224 -3.79 -11.34 -3.44
N ILE A 225 -3.71 -12.57 -2.90
CA ILE A 225 -3.18 -12.81 -1.56
C ILE A 225 -1.71 -12.41 -1.47
N LEU A 226 -0.89 -12.77 -2.46
CA LEU A 226 0.53 -12.46 -2.44
C LEU A 226 0.77 -10.94 -2.55
N ALA A 227 -0.08 -10.23 -3.31
CA ALA A 227 -0.11 -8.77 -3.34
C ALA A 227 -0.48 -8.20 -1.96
N LEU A 228 -1.53 -8.72 -1.30
CA LEU A 228 -1.92 -8.30 0.05
C LEU A 228 -0.79 -8.50 1.06
N VAL A 229 -0.13 -9.66 1.03
CA VAL A 229 1.04 -9.95 1.87
C VAL A 229 2.17 -8.96 1.59
N GLY A 230 2.47 -8.66 0.32
CA GLY A 230 3.45 -7.65 -0.06
C GLY A 230 3.13 -6.26 0.52
N ALA A 231 1.89 -5.80 0.40
CA ALA A 231 1.45 -4.53 0.98
C ALA A 231 1.58 -4.53 2.52
N LEU A 232 1.20 -5.62 3.18
CA LEU A 232 1.34 -5.76 4.64
C LEU A 232 2.80 -5.75 5.07
N LEU A 233 3.71 -6.40 4.32
CA LEU A 233 5.16 -6.34 4.60
C LEU A 233 5.69 -4.90 4.50
N VAL A 234 5.22 -4.10 3.54
CA VAL A 234 5.56 -2.68 3.47
C VAL A 234 5.02 -1.94 4.70
N THR A 235 3.77 -2.16 5.12
CA THR A 235 3.24 -1.51 6.34
C THR A 235 4.03 -1.88 7.61
N LEU A 236 4.40 -3.15 7.76
CA LEU A 236 5.23 -3.61 8.88
C LEU A 236 6.62 -2.95 8.85
N SER A 237 7.22 -2.82 7.66
CA SER A 237 8.49 -2.11 7.49
C SER A 237 8.39 -0.65 7.92
N MET A 238 7.27 0.05 7.62
CA MET A 238 7.04 1.42 8.06
C MET A 238 6.98 1.53 9.58
N VAL A 239 6.35 0.58 10.27
CA VAL A 239 6.31 0.55 11.75
C VAL A 239 7.73 0.41 12.31
N HIS A 240 8.57 -0.45 11.73
CA HIS A 240 9.97 -0.56 12.12
C HIS A 240 10.76 0.73 11.86
N PHE A 241 10.53 1.40 10.73
CA PHE A 241 11.12 2.70 10.45
C PHE A 241 10.67 3.76 11.46
N LEU A 242 9.39 3.82 11.81
CA LEU A 242 8.87 4.77 12.81
C LEU A 242 9.49 4.52 14.18
N MET A 243 9.61 3.26 14.61
CA MET A 243 10.25 2.91 15.88
C MET A 243 11.72 3.36 15.91
N ALA A 244 12.48 3.09 14.85
CA ALA A 244 13.87 3.49 14.76
C ALA A 244 14.04 5.02 14.72
N GLN A 245 13.21 5.72 13.94
CA GLN A 245 13.25 7.17 13.85
C GLN A 245 12.82 7.87 15.14
N ALA A 246 11.84 7.33 15.86
CA ALA A 246 11.39 7.86 17.15
C ALA A 246 12.50 7.77 18.21
N ALA A 247 13.21 6.63 18.27
CA ALA A 247 14.37 6.47 19.14
C ALA A 247 15.47 7.50 18.82
N ASN A 248 15.77 7.68 17.53
CA ASN A 248 16.76 8.66 17.07
C ASN A 248 16.31 10.10 17.37
N PHE A 249 15.02 10.40 17.24
CA PHE A 249 14.47 11.74 17.50
C PHE A 249 14.59 12.14 18.97
N VAL A 250 14.23 11.23 19.89
CA VAL A 250 14.35 11.48 21.34
C VAL A 250 15.81 11.74 21.71
N HIS A 251 16.74 10.93 21.19
CA HIS A 251 18.17 11.10 21.44
C HIS A 251 18.69 12.45 20.93
N ILE A 252 18.39 12.82 19.68
CA ILE A 252 18.82 14.11 19.10
C ILE A 252 18.19 15.30 19.84
N ARG A 253 16.95 15.16 20.34
CA ARG A 253 16.32 16.18 21.18
C ARG A 253 17.07 16.35 22.49
N GLU A 254 17.36 15.26 23.19
CA GLU A 254 18.08 15.26 24.46
C GLU A 254 19.49 15.85 24.30
N SER A 255 20.24 15.47 23.25
CA SER A 255 21.55 16.06 22.97
C SER A 255 21.48 17.57 22.68
N ARG A 256 20.41 18.05 22.03
CA ARG A 256 20.21 19.49 21.79
C ARG A 256 19.89 20.27 23.06
N GLU A 257 19.13 19.66 23.97
CA GLU A 257 18.84 20.25 25.28
C GLU A 257 20.11 20.33 26.14
N ALA A 258 20.94 19.29 26.12
CA ALA A 258 22.25 19.28 26.81
C ALA A 258 23.20 20.36 26.25
N LEU A 259 23.30 20.50 24.92
CA LEU A 259 24.13 21.54 24.29
C LEU A 259 23.66 22.96 24.65
N LYS A 260 22.34 23.20 24.68
CA LYS A 260 21.80 24.51 25.10
C LYS A 260 22.14 24.83 26.55
N TYR A 261 22.12 23.82 27.41
CA TYR A 261 22.52 23.97 28.81
C TYR A 261 24.00 24.32 28.94
N GLU A 262 24.89 23.64 28.21
CA GLU A 262 26.33 23.95 28.19
C GLU A 262 26.63 25.35 27.65
N ASP A 263 25.97 25.77 26.57
CA ASP A 263 26.12 27.12 25.98
C ASP A 263 25.66 28.22 26.95
N THR A 264 24.52 27.99 27.62
CA THR A 264 24.01 28.91 28.65
C THR A 264 24.98 29.01 29.83
N LYS A 265 25.49 27.86 30.30
CA LYS A 265 26.47 27.81 31.39
C LYS A 265 27.78 28.52 31.03
N GLN A 266 28.31 28.31 29.82
CA GLN A 266 29.51 29.00 29.35
C GLN A 266 29.33 30.51 29.29
N LYS A 267 28.15 30.97 28.87
CA LYS A 267 27.81 32.39 28.86
C LYS A 267 27.78 32.98 30.27
N GLU A 268 27.18 32.29 31.24
CA GLU A 268 27.17 32.70 32.65
C GLU A 268 28.59 32.73 33.26
N GLU A 269 29.42 31.73 33.00
CA GLU A 269 30.83 31.69 33.44
C GLU A 269 31.65 32.83 32.81
N GLN A 270 31.39 33.16 31.55
CA GLN A 270 32.04 34.28 30.86
C GLN A 270 31.64 35.64 31.47
N GLU A 271 30.35 35.85 31.75
CA GLU A 271 29.86 37.06 32.41
C GLU A 271 30.47 37.22 33.82
N LEU A 272 30.56 36.13 34.59
CA LEU A 272 31.18 36.14 35.91
C LEU A 272 32.68 36.51 35.86
N ASN A 273 33.42 35.94 34.91
CA ASN A 273 34.84 36.24 34.71
C ASN A 273 35.08 37.71 34.36
N ILE A 274 34.21 38.30 33.53
CA ILE A 274 34.27 39.74 33.20
C ILE A 274 34.08 40.58 34.47
N ILE A 275 33.08 40.28 35.29
CA ILE A 275 32.80 41.00 36.54
C ILE A 275 33.97 40.90 37.53
N MET A 276 34.56 39.71 37.70
CA MET A 276 35.71 39.50 38.59
C MET A 276 36.93 40.30 38.14
N ASN A 277 37.26 40.30 36.85
CA ASN A 277 38.38 41.06 36.29
C ASN A 277 38.16 42.58 36.44
N SER A 278 36.94 43.07 36.15
CA SER A 278 36.58 44.48 36.40
C SER A 278 36.76 44.88 37.87
N ARG A 279 36.42 43.98 38.82
CA ARG A 279 36.64 44.22 40.25
C ARG A 279 38.11 44.32 40.63
N GLN A 280 38.97 43.44 40.09
CA GLN A 280 40.41 43.47 40.36
C GLN A 280 41.09 44.73 39.84
N ASN A 281 40.74 45.17 38.62
CA ASN A 281 41.29 46.40 38.04
C ASN A 281 40.92 47.65 38.84
N LEU A 282 39.73 47.70 39.44
CA LEU A 282 39.32 48.80 40.33
C LEU A 282 40.07 48.78 41.67
N ALA A 283 40.43 47.59 42.18
CA ALA A 283 41.13 47.43 43.44
C ALA A 283 42.65 47.74 43.35
N GLY A 284 43.27 47.54 42.20
CA GLY A 284 44.70 47.79 41.98
C GLY A 284 45.08 49.24 41.65
N ASN A 285 44.11 50.16 41.59
CA ASN A 285 44.32 51.55 41.18
C ASN A 285 44.32 52.55 42.36
N TRP A 286 44.61 52.06 43.58
CA TRP A 286 44.75 52.84 44.82
C TRP A 286 46.10 52.57 45.48
#